data_AF-A0A6V7M622-F1
#
_entry.id   AF-A0A6V7M622-F1
#
_cell.length_a   1.000
_cell.length_b   1.000
_cell.length_c   1.000
_cell.angle_alpha   90.00
_cell.angle_beta   90.00
_cell.angle_gamma   90.00
#
_symmetry.space_group_name_H-M   'P 1'
#
loop_
_entity.id
_entity.type
_entity.pdbx_description
1 polymer ?
#
loop_
_entity_poly.entity_id
_entity_poly.type
_entity_poly.pdbx_seq_one_letter_code
_entity_poly.pdbx_strand_id
1 'polypeptide(L)'
;AAEEKIQTTQYETGRRLGERITDVTFWRNEISSELERLIQECERLQDCKAVLEKAVQDIEGPLHIAEECLYHREARKSTELVHDDSEKCLLFEVSMLRNNQKKLESCLERCKDQLRNCRASQNQLELDLKNKESALGIDTLCHQLTNYSQGIQYYSGIEKYDP
;
A
#
# COMPACT_ATOMS: atom_id res chain seq x y z
N ALA A 1 -27.04 26.70 41.70
CA ALA A 1 -27.69 26.86 40.38
C ALA A 1 -26.67 27.03 39.24
N ALA A 2 -25.91 28.13 39.16
CA ALA A 2 -24.93 28.34 38.08
C ALA A 2 -23.66 27.48 38.23
N GLU A 3 -23.03 27.45 39.41
CA GLU A 3 -21.83 26.63 39.68
C GLU A 3 -22.07 25.14 39.51
N GLU A 4 -23.20 24.64 40.02
CA GLU A 4 -23.64 23.25 39.86
C GLU A 4 -23.78 22.87 38.37
N LYS A 5 -24.40 23.75 37.57
CA LYS A 5 -24.52 23.55 36.11
C LYS A 5 -23.15 23.53 35.41
N ILE A 6 -22.21 24.38 35.83
CA ILE A 6 -20.84 24.40 35.31
C ILE A 6 -20.13 23.08 35.65
N GLN A 7 -20.27 22.59 36.88
CA GLN A 7 -19.64 21.35 37.33
C GLN A 7 -20.21 20.12 36.58
N THR A 8 -21.53 20.03 36.40
CA THR A 8 -22.15 18.97 35.61
C THR A 8 -21.70 19.01 34.14
N THR A 9 -21.65 20.20 33.53
CA THR A 9 -21.21 20.38 32.14
C THR A 9 -19.75 19.97 31.96
N GLN A 10 -18.88 20.34 32.92
CA GLN A 10 -17.46 19.97 32.90
C GLN A 10 -17.28 18.45 33.01
N TYR A 11 -18.04 17.81 33.90
CA TYR A 11 -18.02 16.35 34.06
C TYR A 11 -18.48 15.63 32.78
N GLU A 12 -19.60 16.05 32.20
CA GLU A 12 -20.12 15.46 30.96
C GLU A 12 -19.15 15.65 29.79
N THR A 13 -18.56 16.84 29.65
CA THR A 13 -17.57 17.13 28.62
C THR A 13 -16.31 16.27 28.80
N GLY A 14 -15.82 16.16 30.04
CA GLY A 14 -14.70 15.28 30.39
C GLY A 14 -14.98 13.82 30.03
N ARG A 15 -16.16 13.30 30.38
CA ARG A 15 -16.58 11.93 30.03
C ARG A 15 -16.58 11.70 28.52
N ARG A 16 -17.20 12.60 27.75
CA ARG A 16 -17.27 12.50 26.28
C ARG A 16 -15.90 12.59 25.61
N LEU A 17 -15.00 13.42 26.14
CA LEU A 17 -13.61 13.49 25.69
C LEU A 17 -12.87 12.18 25.97
N GLY A 18 -13.07 11.59 27.15
CA GLY A 18 -12.51 10.27 27.48
C GLY A 18 -12.95 9.18 26.51
N GLU A 19 -14.25 9.10 26.21
CA GLU A 19 -14.80 8.16 25.23
C GLU A 19 -14.17 8.35 23.84
N ARG A 20 -14.10 9.61 23.37
CA ARG A 20 -13.48 9.94 22.10
C ARG A 20 -11.99 9.59 22.06
N ILE A 21 -11.24 9.81 23.14
CA ILE A 21 -9.83 9.42 23.24
C ILE A 21 -9.70 7.90 23.07
N THR A 22 -10.54 7.11 23.74
CA THR A 22 -10.55 5.65 23.58
C THR A 22 -10.81 5.24 22.13
N ASP A 23 -11.85 5.79 21.51
CA ASP A 23 -12.21 5.47 20.11
C ASP A 23 -11.10 5.85 19.13
N VAL A 24 -10.56 7.07 19.25
CA VAL A 24 -9.49 7.54 18.35
C VAL A 24 -8.21 6.73 18.57
N THR A 25 -7.91 6.32 19.81
CA THR A 25 -6.76 5.45 20.14
C THR A 25 -6.90 4.09 19.50
N PHE A 26 -8.11 3.51 19.54
CA PHE A 26 -8.43 2.24 18.88
C PHE A 26 -8.18 2.36 17.37
N TRP A 27 -8.78 3.35 16.70
CA TRP A 27 -8.60 3.52 15.25
C TRP A 27 -7.16 3.83 14.85
N ARG A 28 -6.43 4.59 15.67
CA ARG A 28 -4.99 4.83 15.48
C ARG A 28 -4.22 3.50 15.48
N ASN A 29 -4.49 2.61 16.43
CA ASN A 29 -3.84 1.29 16.50
C ASN A 29 -4.19 0.41 15.29
N GLU A 30 -5.47 0.39 14.88
CA GLU A 30 -5.90 -0.38 13.71
C GLU A 30 -5.21 0.10 12.43
N ILE A 31 -5.11 1.43 12.23
CA ILE A 31 -4.39 2.02 11.09
C ILE A 31 -2.90 1.65 11.14
N SER A 32 -2.26 1.72 12.31
CA SER A 32 -0.86 1.30 12.45
C SER A 32 -0.66 -0.17 12.10
N SER A 33 -1.53 -1.06 12.59
CA SER A 33 -1.43 -2.49 12.29
C SER A 33 -1.64 -2.77 10.80
N GLU A 34 -2.60 -2.10 10.18
CA GLU A 34 -2.86 -2.26 8.75
C GLU A 34 -1.71 -1.70 7.88
N LEU A 35 -1.10 -0.59 8.30
CA LEU A 35 0.10 -0.04 7.65
C LEU A 35 1.26 -1.03 7.70
N GLU A 36 1.51 -1.68 8.84
CA GLU A 36 2.54 -2.72 8.96
C GLU A 36 2.28 -3.92 8.04
N ARG A 37 1.03 -4.40 7.99
CA ARG A 37 0.64 -5.49 7.07
C ARG A 37 0.84 -5.10 5.61
N LEU A 38 0.45 -3.88 5.25
CA LEU A 38 0.62 -3.36 3.90
C LEU A 38 2.10 -3.29 3.51
N ILE A 39 2.97 -2.83 4.41
CA ILE A 39 4.43 -2.78 4.17
C ILE A 39 4.98 -4.18 3.90
N GLN A 40 4.62 -5.18 4.72
CA GLN A 40 5.05 -6.57 4.51
C GLN A 40 4.56 -7.13 3.17
N GLU A 41 3.32 -6.82 2.78
CA GLU A 41 2.79 -7.24 1.48
C GLU A 41 3.52 -6.55 0.32
N CYS A 42 3.91 -5.27 0.47
CA CYS A 42 4.73 -4.57 -0.51
C CYS A 42 6.08 -5.25 -0.71
N GLU A 43 6.75 -5.65 0.38
CA GLU A 43 8.04 -6.33 0.31
C GLU A 43 7.92 -7.66 -0.44
N ARG A 44 6.88 -8.45 -0.12
CA ARG A 44 6.58 -9.71 -0.84
C ARG A 44 6.30 -9.49 -2.33
N LEU A 45 5.60 -8.42 -2.69
CA LEU A 45 5.36 -8.04 -4.08
C LEU A 45 6.66 -7.59 -4.78
N GLN A 46 7.56 -6.90 -4.09
CA GLN A 46 8.87 -6.54 -4.64
C GLN A 46 9.72 -7.77 -4.94
N ASP A 47 9.75 -8.76 -4.03
CA ASP A 47 10.43 -10.04 -4.26
C ASP A 47 9.80 -10.78 -5.46
N CYS A 48 8.47 -10.85 -5.52
CA CYS A 48 7.76 -11.45 -6.63
C CYS A 48 8.08 -10.76 -7.97
N LYS A 49 8.14 -9.42 -7.99
CA LYS A 49 8.54 -8.63 -9.15
C LYS A 49 9.95 -9.01 -9.60
N ALA A 50 10.92 -9.08 -8.69
CA ALA A 50 12.31 -9.43 -9.02
C ALA A 50 12.41 -10.85 -9.63
N VAL A 51 11.67 -11.81 -9.08
CA VAL A 51 11.59 -13.17 -9.63
C VAL A 51 10.97 -13.18 -11.02
N LEU A 52 9.90 -12.40 -11.25
CA LEU A 52 9.26 -12.30 -12.56
C LEU A 52 10.17 -11.64 -13.59
N GLU A 53 10.86 -10.55 -13.24
CA GLU A 53 11.84 -9.89 -14.11
C GLU A 53 12.96 -10.85 -14.52
N LYS A 54 13.45 -11.66 -13.57
CA LYS A 54 14.44 -12.68 -13.86
C LYS A 54 13.89 -13.78 -14.77
N ALA A 55 12.68 -14.26 -14.51
CA ALA A 55 12.04 -15.30 -15.33
C ALA A 55 11.80 -14.85 -16.78
N VAL A 56 11.45 -13.58 -16.99
CA VAL A 56 11.32 -13.00 -18.35
C VAL A 56 12.67 -13.04 -19.07
N GLN A 57 13.75 -12.61 -18.42
CA GLN A 57 15.11 -12.67 -19.00
C GLN A 57 15.55 -14.10 -19.29
N ASP A 58 15.28 -15.03 -18.37
CA ASP A 58 15.73 -16.42 -18.49
C ASP A 58 15.06 -17.16 -19.66
N ILE A 59 13.89 -16.71 -20.12
CA ILE A 59 13.23 -17.25 -21.33
C ILE A 59 13.91 -16.82 -22.63
N GLU A 60 14.60 -15.68 -22.67
CA GLU A 60 15.19 -15.15 -23.90
C GLU A 60 16.25 -16.09 -24.49
N GLY A 61 17.07 -16.70 -23.64
CA GLY A 61 18.11 -17.64 -24.06
C GLY A 61 17.57 -18.89 -24.77
N PRO A 62 16.73 -19.71 -24.12
CA PRO A 62 16.09 -20.87 -24.75
C PRO A 62 15.32 -20.52 -26.02
N LEU A 63 14.61 -19.40 -26.02
CA LEU A 63 13.85 -18.95 -27.17
C LEU A 63 14.76 -18.62 -28.37
N HIS A 64 15.85 -17.89 -28.12
CA HIS A 64 16.82 -17.56 -29.16
C HIS A 64 17.46 -18.82 -29.75
N ILE A 65 17.85 -19.78 -28.91
CA ILE A 65 18.42 -21.06 -29.36
C ILE A 65 17.44 -21.84 -30.24
N ALA A 66 16.17 -21.92 -29.83
CA ALA A 66 15.14 -22.61 -30.59
C ALA A 66 14.88 -21.94 -31.95
N GLU A 67 14.87 -20.59 -31.99
CA GLU A 67 14.75 -19.80 -33.21
C GLU A 67 15.96 -19.97 -34.15
N GLU A 68 17.19 -19.97 -33.63
CA GLU A 68 18.39 -20.23 -34.44
C GLU A 68 18.39 -21.66 -35.01
N CYS A 69 17.95 -22.63 -34.21
CA CYS A 69 17.83 -24.02 -34.65
C CYS A 69 16.83 -24.16 -35.80
N LEU A 70 15.69 -23.45 -35.76
CA LEU A 70 14.75 -23.37 -36.87
C LEU A 70 15.36 -22.70 -38.09
N TYR A 71 16.02 -21.55 -37.91
CA TYR A 71 16.67 -20.83 -39.00
C TYR A 71 17.67 -21.70 -39.77
N HIS A 72 18.52 -22.45 -39.06
CA HIS A 72 19.47 -23.36 -39.70
C HIS A 72 18.80 -24.53 -40.43
N ARG A 73 17.65 -25.01 -39.94
CA ARG A 73 16.87 -26.07 -40.58
C ARG A 73 16.18 -25.59 -41.86
N GLU A 74 15.58 -24.40 -41.82
CA GLU A 74 14.97 -23.76 -42.98
C GLU A 74 16.00 -23.40 -44.07
N ALA A 75 17.26 -23.19 -43.68
CA ALA A 75 18.37 -22.93 -44.60
C ALA A 75 18.90 -24.18 -45.34
N ARG A 76 18.44 -25.39 -45.00
CA ARG A 76 18.84 -26.64 -45.69
C ARG A 76 18.42 -26.59 -47.16
N LYS A 77 19.18 -27.27 -48.02
CA LYS A 77 18.97 -27.24 -49.48
C LYS A 77 18.73 -28.64 -50.04
N SER A 78 18.05 -28.68 -51.19
CA SER A 78 17.89 -29.89 -51.99
C SER A 78 17.23 -31.02 -51.18
N THR A 79 17.78 -32.24 -51.22
CA THR A 79 17.25 -33.42 -50.52
C THR A 79 17.29 -33.32 -49.00
N GLU A 80 18.05 -32.38 -48.43
CA GLU A 80 18.10 -32.17 -46.97
C GLU A 80 17.00 -31.23 -46.46
N LEU A 81 16.28 -30.53 -47.35
CA LEU A 81 15.13 -29.71 -46.97
C LEU A 81 13.92 -30.61 -46.74
N VAL A 82 13.76 -31.06 -45.49
CA VAL A 82 12.69 -31.95 -45.05
C VAL A 82 12.10 -31.41 -43.75
N HIS A 83 10.77 -31.38 -43.67
CA HIS A 83 10.01 -31.08 -42.44
C HIS A 83 10.02 -32.27 -41.49
N ASP A 84 11.17 -32.50 -40.87
CA ASP A 84 11.38 -33.58 -39.92
C ASP A 84 10.65 -33.33 -38.59
N ASP A 85 10.58 -34.37 -37.76
CA ASP A 85 9.88 -34.27 -36.47
C ASP A 85 10.58 -33.32 -35.50
N SER A 86 11.89 -33.09 -35.67
CA SER A 86 12.61 -32.12 -34.82
C SER A 86 12.18 -30.69 -35.14
N GLU A 87 11.95 -30.36 -36.42
CA GLU A 87 11.41 -29.05 -36.83
C GLU A 87 10.02 -28.80 -36.22
N LYS A 88 9.14 -29.80 -36.25
CA LYS A 88 7.81 -29.70 -35.62
C LYS A 88 7.90 -29.45 -34.12
N CYS A 89 8.80 -30.16 -33.43
CA CYS A 89 9.04 -29.97 -32.00
C CYS A 89 9.58 -28.56 -31.70
N LEU A 90 10.51 -28.05 -32.50
CA LEU A 90 11.07 -26.70 -32.35
C LEU A 90 10.00 -25.61 -32.58
N LEU A 91 9.15 -25.74 -33.60
CA LEU A 91 8.04 -24.81 -33.82
C LEU A 91 7.08 -24.77 -32.62
N PHE A 92 6.77 -25.94 -32.06
CA PHE A 92 5.97 -26.03 -30.85
C PHE A 92 6.66 -25.40 -29.63
N GLU A 93 7.95 -25.66 -29.46
CA GLU A 93 8.77 -25.07 -28.38
C GLU A 93 8.80 -23.54 -28.46
N VAL A 94 9.07 -22.96 -29.64
CA VAL A 94 9.04 -21.50 -29.84
C VAL A 94 7.66 -20.93 -29.51
N SER A 95 6.59 -21.57 -29.98
CA SER A 95 5.21 -21.16 -29.67
C SER A 95 4.95 -21.16 -28.15
N MET A 96 5.37 -22.22 -27.47
CA MET A 96 5.23 -22.36 -26.01
C MET A 96 6.05 -21.32 -25.25
N LEU A 97 7.31 -21.10 -25.61
CA LEU A 97 8.19 -20.11 -25.00
C LEU A 97 7.65 -18.68 -25.18
N ARG A 98 7.20 -18.32 -26.38
CA ARG A 98 6.55 -17.02 -26.66
C ARG A 98 5.27 -16.83 -25.85
N ASN A 99 4.46 -17.88 -25.69
CA ASN A 99 3.24 -17.82 -24.87
C ASN A 99 3.59 -17.60 -23.39
N ASN A 100 4.57 -18.33 -22.87
CA ASN A 100 5.03 -18.18 -21.49
C ASN A 100 5.66 -16.80 -21.24
N GLN A 101 6.46 -16.28 -22.17
CA GLN A 101 7.00 -14.92 -22.11
C GLN A 101 5.88 -13.89 -21.90
N LYS A 102 4.84 -13.92 -22.74
CA LYS A 102 3.69 -13.00 -22.63
C LYS A 102 2.95 -13.12 -21.29
N LYS A 103 2.80 -14.34 -20.77
CA LYS A 103 2.17 -14.56 -19.46
C LYS A 103 2.99 -13.97 -18.32
N LEU A 104 4.31 -14.17 -18.34
CA LEU A 104 5.22 -13.61 -17.35
C LEU A 104 5.21 -12.09 -17.40
N GLU A 105 5.30 -11.50 -18.59
CA GLU A 105 5.22 -10.04 -18.79
C GLU A 105 3.89 -9.47 -18.28
N SER A 106 2.76 -10.11 -18.60
CA SER A 106 1.45 -9.69 -18.10
C SER A 106 1.36 -9.78 -16.57
N CYS A 107 1.91 -10.83 -15.97
CA CYS A 107 1.98 -10.95 -14.51
C CYS A 107 2.87 -9.87 -13.89
N LEU A 108 4.01 -9.57 -14.52
CA LEU A 108 4.94 -8.54 -14.08
C LEU A 108 4.28 -7.15 -14.09
N GLU A 109 3.55 -6.80 -15.16
CA GLU A 109 2.82 -5.52 -15.22
C GLU A 109 1.74 -5.43 -14.13
N ARG A 110 0.98 -6.51 -13.90
CA ARG A 110 0.03 -6.55 -12.77
C ARG A 110 0.72 -6.36 -11.41
N CYS A 111 1.90 -6.92 -11.24
CA CYS A 111 2.69 -6.77 -10.01
C CYS A 111 3.15 -5.31 -9.83
N LYS A 112 3.63 -4.66 -10.90
CA LYS A 112 4.02 -3.24 -10.90
C LYS A 112 2.84 -2.32 -10.58
N ASP A 113 1.67 -2.58 -11.18
CA ASP A 113 0.45 -1.84 -10.90
C ASP A 113 0.02 -2.00 -9.44
N GLN A 114 0.08 -3.23 -8.91
CA GLN A 114 -0.23 -3.48 -7.51
C GLN A 114 0.72 -2.75 -6.57
N LEU A 115 2.04 -2.74 -6.85
CA LEU A 115 3.01 -1.97 -6.07
C LEU A 115 2.71 -0.46 -6.07
N ARG A 116 2.29 0.09 -7.21
CA ARG A 116 1.86 1.50 -7.30
C ARG A 116 0.63 1.76 -6.43
N ASN A 117 -0.36 0.87 -6.46
CA ASN A 117 -1.56 0.97 -5.63
C ASN A 117 -1.21 0.87 -4.14
N CYS A 118 -0.35 -0.08 -3.75
CA CYS A 118 0.10 -0.21 -2.38
C CYS A 118 0.81 1.06 -1.90
N ARG A 119 1.64 1.70 -2.73
CA ARG A 119 2.29 2.98 -2.37
C ARG A 119 1.28 4.10 -2.13
N ALA A 120 0.22 4.16 -2.95
CA ALA A 120 -0.85 5.14 -2.74
C ALA A 120 -1.60 4.89 -1.43
N SER A 121 -1.97 3.63 -1.15
CA SER A 121 -2.61 3.23 0.11
C SER A 121 -1.73 3.49 1.33
N GLN A 122 -0.42 3.24 1.22
CA GLN A 122 0.53 3.51 2.30
C GLN A 122 0.54 4.99 2.67
N ASN A 123 0.67 5.88 1.68
CA ASN A 123 0.65 7.32 1.91
C ASN A 123 -0.65 7.78 2.58
N GLN A 124 -1.78 7.19 2.20
CA GLN A 124 -3.08 7.52 2.79
C GLN A 124 -3.15 7.10 4.26
N LEU A 125 -2.72 5.86 4.58
CA LEU A 125 -2.68 5.37 5.96
C LEU A 125 -1.71 6.18 6.83
N GLU A 126 -0.55 6.57 6.31
CA GLU A 126 0.41 7.43 7.01
C GLU A 126 -0.19 8.80 7.34
N LEU A 127 -0.93 9.40 6.39
CA LEU A 127 -1.63 10.66 6.60
C LEU A 127 -2.74 10.51 7.65
N ASP A 128 -3.55 9.46 7.56
CA ASP A 128 -4.63 9.20 8.50
C ASP A 128 -4.08 8.94 9.90
N LEU A 129 -2.97 8.22 10.02
CA LEU A 129 -2.29 7.99 11.28
C LEU A 129 -1.84 9.31 11.92
N LYS A 130 -1.15 10.16 11.15
CA LYS A 130 -0.74 11.50 11.61
C LYS A 130 -1.92 12.35 12.09
N ASN A 131 -3.04 12.30 11.37
CA ASN A 131 -4.25 13.01 11.76
C ASN A 131 -4.84 12.47 13.07
N LYS A 132 -4.84 11.15 13.27
CA LYS A 132 -5.28 10.54 14.54
C LYS A 132 -4.37 10.91 15.70
N GLU A 133 -3.05 10.90 15.50
CA GLU A 133 -2.08 11.33 16.52
C GLU A 133 -2.30 12.79 16.92
N SER A 134 -2.50 13.68 15.94
CA SER A 134 -2.80 15.09 16.21
C SER A 134 -4.13 15.26 16.97
N ALA A 135 -5.19 14.56 16.56
CA ALA A 135 -6.47 14.59 17.25
C ALA A 135 -6.37 14.06 18.69
N LEU A 136 -5.65 12.96 18.91
CA LEU A 136 -5.38 12.41 20.25
C LEU A 136 -4.62 13.40 21.13
N GLY A 137 -3.61 14.08 20.59
CA GLY A 137 -2.85 15.09 21.33
C GLY A 137 -3.76 16.23 21.82
N ILE A 138 -4.61 16.75 20.93
CA ILE A 138 -5.57 17.82 21.25
C ILE A 138 -6.58 17.32 22.29
N ASP A 139 -7.21 16.17 22.05
CA ASP A 139 -8.25 15.64 22.92
C ASP A 139 -7.69 15.30 24.32
N THR A 140 -6.47 14.75 24.39
CA THR A 140 -5.79 14.46 25.66
C THR A 140 -5.47 15.73 26.43
N LEU A 141 -4.97 16.76 25.76
CA LEU A 141 -4.72 18.06 26.39
C LEU A 141 -6.02 18.66 26.93
N CYS A 142 -7.07 18.69 26.12
CA CYS A 142 -8.38 19.21 26.53
C CYS A 142 -8.98 18.41 27.70
N HIS A 143 -8.82 17.09 27.72
CA HIS A 143 -9.31 16.24 28.81
C HIS A 143 -8.60 16.49 30.14
N GLN A 144 -7.34 16.94 30.12
CA GLN A 144 -6.56 17.30 31.31
C GLN A 144 -6.87 18.70 31.86
N LEU A 145 -7.60 19.55 31.10
CA LEU A 145 -7.95 20.89 31.56
C LEU A 145 -8.97 20.84 32.69
N THR A 146 -8.70 21.59 33.74
CA THR A 146 -9.58 21.79 34.90
C THR A 146 -9.85 23.29 35.05
N ASN A 147 -10.87 23.68 35.82
CA ASN A 147 -11.17 25.10 36.08
C ASN A 147 -10.02 25.89 36.75
N TYR A 148 -9.00 25.20 37.25
CA TYR A 148 -7.81 25.80 37.88
C TYR A 148 -6.58 25.80 36.96
N SER A 149 -6.70 25.32 35.72
CA SER A 149 -5.62 25.34 34.75
C SER A 149 -5.18 26.79 34.48
N GLN A 150 -3.87 27.02 34.33
CA GLN A 150 -3.37 28.36 34.00
C GLN A 150 -3.75 28.75 32.57
N GLY A 151 -4.05 30.04 32.34
CA GLY A 151 -4.39 30.57 31.01
C GLY A 151 -5.86 30.43 30.58
N ILE A 152 -6.72 29.80 31.40
CA ILE A 152 -8.18 29.74 31.19
C ILE A 152 -8.95 30.65 32.16
N GLN A 153 -8.25 31.50 32.90
CA GLN A 153 -8.84 32.43 33.86
C GLN A 153 -9.60 33.55 33.14
N TYR A 154 -10.69 34.02 33.76
CA TYR A 154 -11.45 35.15 33.25
C TYR A 154 -10.59 36.42 33.33
N TYR A 155 -10.27 37.03 32.19
CA TYR A 155 -9.63 38.35 32.20
C TYR A 155 -10.69 39.42 32.47
N SER A 156 -10.46 40.23 33.51
CA SER A 156 -11.35 41.34 33.84
C SER A 156 -11.38 42.37 32.70
N GLY A 157 -12.57 42.79 32.28
CA GLY A 157 -12.78 43.82 31.24
C GLY A 157 -13.26 43.32 29.87
N ILE A 158 -13.33 42.00 29.63
CA ILE A 158 -13.84 41.45 28.37
C ILE A 158 -15.38 41.60 28.25
N GLU A 159 -16.08 41.70 29.37
CA GLU A 159 -17.56 41.91 29.40
C GLU A 159 -18.03 43.20 28.73
N LYS A 160 -17.12 44.15 28.46
CA LYS A 160 -17.42 45.41 27.76
C LYS A 160 -17.24 45.33 26.24
N TYR A 161 -16.76 44.19 25.73
CA TYR A 161 -16.57 44.01 24.30
C TYR A 161 -17.78 43.25 23.74
N ASP A 162 -18.71 44.00 23.16
CA ASP A 162 -19.76 43.46 22.30
C ASP A 162 -19.26 43.54 20.83
N PRO A 163 -19.44 42.51 19.99
CA PRO A 163 -18.95 42.49 18.59
C PRO A 163 -19.49 43.61 17.70
#